data_AF-A0A1F6RYE2-F1
#
_entry.id   AF-A0A1F6RYE2-F1
#
_cell.length_a   1.000
_cell.length_b   1.000
_cell.length_c   1.000
_cell.angle_alpha   90.00
_cell.angle_beta   90.00
_cell.angle_gamma   90.00
#
_symmetry.space_group_name_H-M   'P 1'
#
loop_
_entity.id
_entity.type
_entity.pdbx_description
1 polymer ?
#
loop_
_entity_poly.entity_id
_entity_poly.type
_entity_poly.pdbx_seq_one_letter_code
_entity_poly.pdbx_strand_id
1 'polypeptide(L)'
;MLSNITSTGLTDNNLLKLENKFSGASLSKNLESNDIHKNLAFCASPQLLKAYFLPVSFGKTNQLSVEKAKAYIKKEFNIDADFGDNLKLANLVATGFKNLEKQNIPLKNSGLRIVCDYSVFEHRPKPLEKDGSPREVEPALMITGENVLYFNPKFDWNNLENRIEKNFKKGNLAYSDPVGLIYHEIGHFLHYKSNSGKYKAADQEIPSDTQKDIIQEQVSKLAVKDFGEFVAEVFAGTMLGKTYSPEIQEIYKDWAYYGPDIFRIDR
;
A
#
# COMPACT_ATOMS: atom_id res chain seq x y z
N MET A 1 -42.07 31.74 4.27
CA MET A 1 -40.83 31.58 3.49
C MET A 1 -40.12 30.33 4.01
N LEU A 2 -40.37 29.19 3.37
CA LEU A 2 -39.71 27.90 3.63
C LEU A 2 -39.31 27.36 2.26
N SER A 3 -38.01 27.17 2.03
CA SER A 3 -37.48 26.60 0.79
C SER A 3 -36.89 25.21 1.08
N ASN A 4 -37.53 24.21 0.49
CA ASN A 4 -37.07 22.83 0.38
C ASN A 4 -35.94 22.74 -0.66
N ILE A 5 -34.90 21.95 -0.35
CA ILE A 5 -33.91 21.49 -1.34
C ILE A 5 -34.19 20.00 -1.57
N THR A 6 -34.54 19.67 -2.81
CA THR A 6 -34.82 18.31 -3.30
C THR A 6 -33.54 17.61 -3.74
N SER A 7 -33.40 16.33 -3.38
CA SER A 7 -32.40 15.42 -3.91
C SER A 7 -32.76 14.97 -5.32
N THR A 8 -31.87 15.13 -6.29
CA THR A 8 -32.03 14.55 -7.64
C THR A 8 -31.56 13.10 -7.64
N GLY A 9 -32.53 12.17 -7.70
CA GLY A 9 -32.29 10.74 -7.89
C GLY A 9 -32.00 10.41 -9.36
N LEU A 10 -31.03 9.53 -9.59
CA LEU A 10 -30.86 8.82 -10.85
C LEU A 10 -31.87 7.67 -10.90
N THR A 11 -32.60 7.53 -12.01
CA THR A 11 -33.61 6.49 -12.21
C THR A 11 -33.06 5.28 -12.97
N ASP A 12 -33.64 4.11 -12.71
CA ASP A 12 -33.27 2.78 -13.22
C ASP A 12 -33.25 2.65 -14.76
N ASN A 13 -33.81 3.63 -15.49
CA ASN A 13 -33.86 3.63 -16.95
C ASN A 13 -32.51 3.88 -17.65
N ASN A 14 -31.46 4.29 -16.91
CA ASN A 14 -30.12 4.47 -17.48
C ASN A 14 -29.30 3.17 -17.52
N LEU A 15 -29.66 2.14 -16.75
CA LEU A 15 -28.97 0.84 -16.75
C LEU A 15 -29.35 -0.03 -17.96
N LEU A 16 -30.63 0.00 -18.37
CA LEU A 16 -31.15 -0.78 -19.50
C LEU A 16 -30.67 -0.34 -20.89
N LYS A 17 -30.09 0.87 -21.03
CA LYS A 17 -29.51 1.34 -22.30
C LYS A 17 -28.07 0.87 -22.54
N LEU A 18 -27.39 0.35 -21.52
CA LEU A 18 -26.01 -0.15 -21.66
C LEU A 18 -25.95 -1.63 -22.06
N GLU A 19 -26.95 -2.44 -21.69
CA GLU A 19 -26.96 -3.88 -22.02
C GLU A 19 -27.24 -4.17 -23.50
N ASN A 20 -27.92 -3.27 -24.22
CA ASN A 20 -28.28 -3.48 -25.63
C ASN A 20 -27.21 -3.08 -26.65
N LYS A 21 -25.99 -2.73 -26.22
CA LYS A 21 -24.91 -2.28 -27.13
C LYS A 21 -23.79 -3.31 -27.38
N PHE A 22 -23.87 -4.51 -26.79
CA PHE A 22 -22.82 -5.52 -26.88
C PHE A 22 -23.24 -6.87 -27.48
N SER A 23 -24.47 -7.01 -27.99
CA SER A 23 -24.91 -8.20 -28.71
C SER A 23 -24.52 -8.14 -30.19
N GLY A 24 -23.23 -8.27 -30.50
CA GLY A 24 -22.82 -8.30 -31.91
C GLY A 24 -21.32 -8.34 -32.17
N ALA A 25 -20.64 -9.40 -31.73
CA ALA A 25 -19.33 -9.74 -32.29
C ALA A 25 -19.17 -11.26 -32.36
N SER A 26 -19.38 -11.79 -33.57
CA SER A 26 -18.94 -13.14 -33.96
C SER A 26 -17.41 -13.11 -34.10
N LEU A 27 -16.69 -13.83 -33.25
CA LEU A 27 -15.24 -13.99 -33.35
C LEU A 27 -14.93 -15.27 -34.13
N SER A 28 -14.42 -15.08 -35.35
CA SER A 28 -13.85 -16.12 -36.19
C SER A 28 -12.55 -16.67 -35.59
N LYS A 29 -12.36 -17.98 -35.74
CA LYS A 29 -11.22 -18.79 -35.31
C LYS A 29 -9.86 -18.29 -35.83
N ASN A 30 -8.83 -18.57 -35.02
CA ASN A 30 -7.38 -18.44 -35.22
C ASN A 30 -6.75 -17.12 -34.75
N LEU A 31 -6.48 -17.06 -33.44
CA LEU A 31 -5.42 -16.23 -32.88
C LEU A 31 -4.54 -17.12 -31.99
N GLU A 32 -3.24 -17.15 -32.31
CA GLU A 32 -2.21 -17.89 -31.59
C GLU A 32 -2.06 -17.36 -30.14
N SER A 33 -1.69 -18.25 -29.22
CA SER A 33 -1.86 -18.10 -27.77
C SER A 33 -0.94 -17.09 -27.06
N ASN A 34 -0.26 -16.19 -27.77
CA ASN A 34 0.73 -15.29 -27.17
C ASN A 34 0.25 -13.84 -26.97
N ASP A 35 -1.01 -13.50 -27.28
CA ASP A 35 -1.51 -12.11 -27.21
C ASP A 35 -2.80 -11.92 -26.40
N ILE A 36 -3.22 -12.92 -25.62
CA ILE A 36 -4.48 -12.89 -24.86
C ILE A 36 -4.39 -12.01 -23.60
N HIS A 37 -3.20 -11.85 -23.01
CA HIS A 37 -3.03 -11.05 -21.77
C HIS A 37 -3.10 -9.53 -21.98
N LYS A 38 -3.10 -9.02 -23.22
CA LYS A 38 -3.23 -7.57 -23.49
C LYS A 38 -4.66 -7.06 -23.61
N ASN A 39 -5.66 -7.93 -23.78
CA ASN A 39 -7.00 -7.49 -24.18
C ASN A 39 -8.15 -7.82 -23.21
N LEU A 40 -7.87 -8.31 -21.99
CA LEU A 40 -8.92 -8.71 -21.03
C LEU A 40 -8.98 -7.88 -19.73
N ALA A 41 -8.41 -6.67 -19.73
CA ALA A 41 -8.52 -5.75 -18.59
C ALA A 41 -9.70 -4.78 -18.73
N PHE A 42 -10.96 -5.25 -18.75
CA PHE A 42 -12.17 -4.43 -18.55
C PHE A 42 -13.31 -5.36 -18.09
N CYS A 43 -13.86 -5.24 -16.88
CA CYS A 43 -15.06 -4.45 -16.64
C CYS A 43 -15.19 -4.02 -15.16
N ALA A 44 -14.43 -3.00 -14.76
CA ALA A 44 -14.90 -1.98 -13.84
C ALA A 44 -14.29 -0.68 -14.36
N SER A 45 -15.09 0.37 -14.61
CA SER A 45 -14.51 1.59 -15.19
C SER A 45 -13.47 2.15 -14.21
N PRO A 46 -12.24 2.48 -14.65
CA PRO A 46 -11.22 3.08 -13.80
C PRO A 46 -11.68 4.37 -13.09
N GLN A 47 -12.78 4.98 -13.57
CA GLN A 47 -13.40 6.18 -13.01
C GLN A 47 -14.23 5.88 -11.76
N LEU A 48 -14.86 4.71 -11.65
CA LEU A 48 -15.61 4.29 -10.46
C LEU A 48 -14.67 3.93 -9.30
N LEU A 49 -13.56 3.23 -9.57
CA LEU A 49 -12.54 2.92 -8.56
C LEU A 49 -11.82 4.17 -8.05
N LYS A 50 -11.56 5.16 -8.92
CA LYS A 50 -10.97 6.44 -8.50
C LYS A 50 -11.79 7.17 -7.43
N ALA A 51 -13.12 7.08 -7.44
CA ALA A 51 -13.96 7.77 -6.46
C ALA A 51 -13.90 7.15 -5.05
N TYR A 52 -13.64 5.84 -4.94
CA TYR A 52 -13.53 5.14 -3.65
C TYR A 52 -12.13 5.18 -3.05
N PHE A 53 -11.10 5.41 -3.87
CA PHE A 53 -9.69 5.36 -3.45
C PHE A 53 -8.96 6.71 -3.55
N LEU A 54 -9.66 7.85 -3.55
CA LEU A 54 -8.97 9.14 -3.46
C LEU A 54 -8.22 9.21 -2.12
N PRO A 55 -6.87 9.34 -2.13
CA PRO A 55 -6.12 9.51 -0.90
C PRO A 55 -6.65 10.76 -0.20
N VAL A 56 -6.97 10.61 1.09
CA VAL A 56 -7.34 11.76 1.92
C VAL A 56 -6.06 12.56 2.14
N SER A 57 -5.82 13.54 1.28
CA SER A 57 -4.84 14.56 1.64
C SER A 57 -5.44 15.37 2.80
N PHE A 58 -4.69 15.51 3.89
CA PHE A 58 -4.90 16.69 4.71
C PHE A 58 -4.54 17.86 3.78
N GLY A 59 -5.53 18.67 3.39
CA GLY A 59 -5.25 19.91 2.69
C GLY A 59 -4.16 20.69 3.46
N LYS A 60 -3.34 21.49 2.76
CA LYS A 60 -2.19 22.20 3.33
C LYS A 60 -2.47 22.93 4.67
N THR A 61 -3.73 23.24 4.97
CA THR A 61 -4.20 23.95 6.16
C THR A 61 -4.53 23.07 7.37
N ASN A 62 -4.50 21.73 7.26
CA ASN A 62 -4.91 20.81 8.34
C ASN A 62 -3.76 19.93 8.89
N GLN A 63 -2.51 20.38 8.78
CA GLN A 63 -1.40 19.68 9.43
C GLN A 63 -1.59 19.68 10.95
N LEU A 64 -1.56 18.49 11.54
CA LEU A 64 -1.56 18.31 12.99
C LEU A 64 -0.18 18.67 13.52
N SER A 65 -0.11 19.33 14.67
CA SER A 65 1.15 19.33 15.44
C SER A 65 1.51 17.90 15.85
N VAL A 66 2.78 17.66 16.20
CA VAL A 66 3.23 16.36 16.71
C VAL A 66 2.32 15.87 17.84
N GLU A 67 2.05 16.70 18.84
CA GLU A 67 1.20 16.34 19.98
C GLU A 67 -0.25 16.04 19.58
N LYS A 68 -0.81 16.77 18.61
CA LYS A 68 -2.15 16.48 18.07
C LYS A 68 -2.18 15.16 17.31
N ALA A 69 -1.12 14.83 16.57
CA ALA A 69 -1.01 13.54 15.89
C ALA A 69 -0.88 12.39 16.89
N LYS A 70 -0.05 12.52 17.94
CA LYS A 70 0.06 11.52 19.03
C LYS A 70 -1.30 11.30 19.70
N ALA A 71 -1.99 12.39 20.07
CA ALA A 71 -3.31 12.33 20.69
C ALA A 71 -4.35 11.67 19.78
N TYR A 72 -4.35 11.99 18.48
CA TYR A 72 -5.21 11.34 17.49
C TYR A 72 -4.94 9.83 17.42
N ILE A 73 -3.69 9.42 17.27
CA ILE A 73 -3.31 8.00 17.17
C ILE A 73 -3.69 7.23 18.44
N LYS A 74 -3.44 7.81 19.62
CA LYS A 74 -3.84 7.20 20.90
C LYS A 74 -5.36 7.08 21.03
N LYS A 75 -6.10 8.13 20.68
CA LYS A 75 -7.56 8.16 20.84
C LYS A 75 -8.26 7.19 19.89
N GLU A 76 -7.93 7.22 18.61
CA GLU A 76 -8.67 6.45 17.60
C GLU A 76 -8.21 4.98 17.55
N PHE A 77 -6.91 4.72 17.70
CA PHE A 77 -6.32 3.39 17.52
C PHE A 77 -5.84 2.73 18.81
N ASN A 78 -5.80 3.45 19.93
CA ASN A 78 -5.19 2.99 21.19
C ASN A 78 -3.72 2.55 21.00
N ILE A 79 -2.97 3.33 20.21
CA ILE A 79 -1.57 3.08 19.92
C ILE A 79 -0.74 4.19 20.57
N ASP A 80 0.28 3.79 21.32
CA ASP A 80 1.26 4.73 21.85
C ASP A 80 2.26 5.08 20.75
N ALA A 81 2.37 6.38 20.47
CA ALA A 81 3.22 6.89 19.41
C ALA A 81 4.17 7.96 19.94
N ASP A 82 5.46 7.77 19.68
CA ASP A 82 6.48 8.78 19.88
C ASP A 82 7.05 9.18 18.52
N PHE A 83 6.82 10.42 18.07
CA PHE A 83 7.33 10.95 16.80
C PHE A 83 8.60 11.80 16.96
N GLY A 84 9.18 11.88 18.16
CA GLY A 84 10.17 12.92 18.47
C GLY A 84 9.60 14.30 18.14
N ASP A 85 10.41 15.17 17.53
CA ASP A 85 9.99 16.49 17.02
C ASP A 85 9.61 16.46 15.53
N ASN A 86 9.45 15.29 14.92
CA ASN A 86 9.26 15.17 13.48
C ASN A 86 7.80 15.37 13.06
N LEU A 87 7.46 16.62 12.77
CA LEU A 87 6.12 17.02 12.31
C LEU A 87 5.67 16.28 11.04
N LYS A 88 6.59 16.08 10.08
CA LYS A 88 6.27 15.48 8.78
C LYS A 88 5.90 14.02 8.92
N LEU A 89 6.68 13.26 9.69
CA LEU A 89 6.37 11.88 10.01
C LEU A 89 5.06 11.75 10.79
N ALA A 90 4.85 12.60 11.81
CA ALA A 90 3.63 12.57 12.62
C ALA A 90 2.37 12.72 11.75
N ASN A 91 2.40 13.65 10.78
CA ASN A 91 1.32 13.83 9.82
C ASN A 91 1.21 12.69 8.82
N LEU A 92 2.33 12.14 8.35
CA LEU A 92 2.35 11.01 7.43
C LEU A 92 1.68 9.78 8.05
N VAL A 93 2.03 9.44 9.29
CA VAL A 93 1.45 8.34 10.05
C VAL A 93 -0.03 8.58 10.31
N ALA A 94 -0.42 9.77 10.79
CA ALA A 94 -1.81 10.10 11.04
C ALA A 94 -2.67 9.98 9.76
N THR A 95 -2.12 10.40 8.62
CA THR A 95 -2.75 10.24 7.30
C THR A 95 -2.90 8.78 6.91
N GLY A 96 -1.82 8.00 7.00
CA GLY A 96 -1.85 6.59 6.66
C GLY A 96 -2.85 5.82 7.50
N PHE A 97 -2.86 6.03 8.81
CA PHE A 97 -3.74 5.33 9.73
C PHE A 97 -5.21 5.69 9.50
N LYS A 98 -5.51 6.97 9.26
CA LYS A 98 -6.85 7.42 8.89
C LYS A 98 -7.34 6.78 7.58
N ASN A 99 -6.46 6.64 6.59
CA ASN A 99 -6.80 6.00 5.33
C ASN A 99 -7.04 4.49 5.49
N LEU A 100 -6.23 3.83 6.30
CA LEU A 100 -6.39 2.41 6.64
C LEU A 100 -7.69 2.15 7.41
N GLU A 101 -8.05 3.03 8.34
CA GLU A 101 -9.34 2.99 9.06
C GLU A 101 -10.52 3.05 8.09
N LYS A 102 -10.50 3.97 7.12
CA LYS A 102 -11.53 4.07 6.08
C LYS A 102 -11.65 2.83 5.21
N GLN A 103 -10.55 2.09 5.05
CA GLN A 103 -10.50 0.81 4.34
C GLN A 103 -10.81 -0.39 5.24
N ASN A 104 -11.29 -0.14 6.47
CA ASN A 104 -11.63 -1.13 7.48
C ASN A 104 -10.44 -2.04 7.86
N ILE A 105 -9.23 -1.50 7.86
CA ILE A 105 -8.04 -2.23 8.32
C ILE A 105 -7.97 -2.15 9.85
N PRO A 106 -7.95 -3.30 10.57
CA PRO A 106 -8.13 -3.34 12.01
C PRO A 106 -6.83 -3.03 12.77
N LEU A 107 -6.48 -1.75 12.87
CA LEU A 107 -5.32 -1.31 13.67
C LEU A 107 -5.64 -1.00 15.13
N LYS A 108 -6.92 -0.78 15.45
CA LYS A 108 -7.35 -0.44 16.81
C LYS A 108 -7.08 -1.59 17.78
N ASN A 109 -6.43 -1.30 18.91
CA ASN A 109 -6.03 -2.31 19.91
C ASN A 109 -5.13 -3.43 19.35
N SER A 110 -4.44 -3.20 18.24
CA SER A 110 -3.58 -4.21 17.60
C SER A 110 -2.31 -4.54 18.40
N GLY A 111 -1.99 -3.74 19.42
CA GLY A 111 -0.74 -3.79 20.17
C GLY A 111 0.46 -3.21 19.40
N LEU A 112 0.22 -2.58 18.25
CA LEU A 112 1.23 -1.80 17.54
C LEU A 112 1.69 -0.62 18.42
N ARG A 113 3.00 -0.34 18.40
CA ARG A 113 3.61 0.85 18.98
C ARG A 113 4.43 1.57 17.93
N ILE A 114 4.58 2.89 18.06
CA ILE A 114 5.40 3.70 17.16
C ILE A 114 6.49 4.38 17.98
N VAL A 115 7.75 4.19 17.57
CA VAL A 115 8.92 4.61 18.37
C VAL A 115 9.95 5.34 17.51
N CYS A 116 10.38 6.50 18.03
CA CYS A 116 11.49 7.31 17.53
C CYS A 116 12.83 6.79 18.06
N ASP A 117 13.53 5.92 17.33
CA ASP A 117 14.78 5.37 17.86
C ASP A 117 15.80 5.07 16.77
N TYR A 118 16.89 5.84 16.76
CA TYR A 118 17.99 5.63 15.82
C TYR A 118 18.82 4.39 16.12
N SER A 119 18.86 3.91 17.36
CA SER A 119 19.74 2.79 17.76
C SER A 119 19.44 1.51 16.98
N VAL A 120 18.17 1.32 16.60
CA VAL A 120 17.70 0.22 15.75
C VAL A 120 18.25 0.28 14.32
N PHE A 121 18.66 1.46 13.87
CA PHE A 121 19.20 1.71 12.53
C PHE A 121 20.73 1.86 12.51
N GLU A 122 21.36 2.17 13.65
CA GLU A 122 22.77 2.55 13.74
C GLU A 122 23.74 1.50 13.17
N HIS A 123 23.43 0.21 13.35
CA HIS A 123 24.27 -0.89 12.88
C HIS A 123 23.84 -1.49 11.56
N ARG A 124 22.83 -0.91 10.88
CA ARG A 124 22.41 -1.43 9.59
C ARG A 124 23.41 -1.03 8.51
N PRO A 125 23.94 -1.99 7.75
CA PRO A 125 24.81 -1.66 6.63
C PRO A 125 24.04 -0.77 5.66
N LYS A 126 24.66 0.31 5.21
CA LYS A 126 24.05 1.16 4.17
C LYS A 126 23.98 0.32 2.90
N PRO A 127 22.77 -0.03 2.40
CA PRO A 127 22.68 -0.80 1.17
C PRO A 127 23.36 0.01 0.06
N LEU A 128 24.21 -0.63 -0.74
CA LEU A 128 24.88 0.02 -1.86
C LEU A 128 24.14 -0.31 -3.17
N GLU A 129 24.09 0.65 -4.08
CA GLU A 129 23.79 0.45 -5.50
C GLU A 129 24.92 -0.36 -6.15
N LYS A 130 24.70 -0.86 -7.38
CA LYS A 130 25.70 -1.66 -8.11
C LYS A 130 27.03 -0.90 -8.35
N ASP A 131 26.98 0.43 -8.39
CA ASP A 131 28.14 1.29 -8.56
C ASP A 131 28.87 1.62 -7.24
N GLY A 132 28.43 1.03 -6.12
CA GLY A 132 29.00 1.28 -4.79
C GLY A 132 28.50 2.57 -4.12
N SER A 133 27.63 3.35 -4.77
CA SER A 133 26.98 4.48 -4.11
C SER A 133 25.95 3.97 -3.09
N PRO A 134 25.73 4.64 -1.94
CA PRO A 134 24.65 4.25 -1.04
C PRO A 134 23.30 4.33 -1.76
N ARG A 135 22.50 3.25 -1.70
CA ARG A 135 21.08 3.33 -2.05
C ARG A 135 20.47 4.43 -1.21
N GLU A 136 19.72 5.31 -1.87
CA GLU A 136 19.16 6.50 -1.25
C GLU A 136 18.07 6.20 -0.21
N VAL A 137 17.72 4.94 -0.01
CA VAL A 137 16.80 4.51 1.03
C VAL A 137 17.62 3.92 2.16
N GLU A 138 18.21 4.79 3.00
CA GLU A 138 18.37 4.40 4.40
C GLU A 138 16.97 4.02 4.89
N PRO A 139 16.81 2.91 5.66
CA PRO A 139 15.50 2.52 6.14
C PRO A 139 14.93 3.68 6.97
N ALA A 140 13.94 4.36 6.38
CA ALA A 140 13.25 5.48 6.99
C ALA A 140 12.34 4.98 8.11
N LEU A 141 11.73 3.82 7.87
CA LEU A 141 10.89 3.06 8.77
C LEU A 141 11.35 1.61 8.80
N MET A 142 10.92 0.91 9.84
CA MET A 142 10.98 -0.53 9.91
C MET A 142 10.01 -1.02 10.96
N ILE A 143 9.28 -2.09 10.66
CA ILE A 143 8.64 -2.88 11.69
C ILE A 143 9.47 -4.09 12.12
N THR A 144 9.47 -4.37 13.42
CA THR A 144 10.05 -5.59 13.98
C THR A 144 8.95 -6.55 14.42
N GLY A 145 9.28 -7.84 14.58
CA GLY A 145 8.36 -8.87 15.09
C GLY A 145 7.81 -8.62 16.50
N GLU A 146 8.17 -7.52 17.15
CA GLU A 146 7.65 -7.08 18.45
C GLU A 146 6.46 -6.12 18.36
N ASN A 147 5.87 -5.94 17.17
CA ASN A 147 4.77 -4.98 16.94
C ASN A 147 5.19 -3.53 17.17
N VAL A 148 6.45 -3.20 16.84
CA VAL A 148 6.96 -1.84 16.96
C VAL A 148 7.36 -1.33 15.59
N LEU A 149 6.70 -0.26 15.16
CA LEU A 149 7.09 0.54 14.01
C LEU A 149 8.15 1.55 14.48
N TYR A 150 9.40 1.25 14.16
CA TYR A 150 10.52 2.15 14.36
C TYR A 150 10.63 3.11 13.19
N PHE A 151 11.08 4.32 13.48
CA PHE A 151 11.52 5.23 12.44
C PHE A 151 12.87 5.82 12.77
N ASN A 152 13.58 6.16 11.71
CA ASN A 152 14.91 6.72 11.76
C ASN A 152 14.81 8.25 11.91
N PRO A 153 15.11 8.83 13.07
CA PRO A 153 15.06 10.29 13.24
C PRO A 153 16.13 11.04 12.44
N LYS A 154 17.18 10.34 11.96
CA LYS A 154 18.23 10.90 11.11
C LYS A 154 17.91 10.82 9.62
N PHE A 155 16.81 10.17 9.23
CA PHE A 155 16.38 10.16 7.84
C PHE A 155 16.01 11.58 7.37
N ASP A 156 16.30 11.90 6.12
CA ASP A 156 15.99 13.18 5.50
C ASP A 156 14.50 13.26 5.11
N TRP A 157 13.65 13.41 6.13
CA TRP A 157 12.19 13.47 5.99
C TRP A 157 11.74 14.63 5.09
N ASN A 158 12.48 15.74 5.06
CA ASN A 158 12.14 16.88 4.22
C ASN A 158 12.20 16.55 2.72
N ASN A 159 13.02 15.59 2.33
CA ASN A 159 13.19 15.13 0.95
C ASN A 159 12.44 13.80 0.65
N LEU A 160 11.55 13.36 1.54
CA LEU A 160 10.85 12.08 1.42
C LEU A 160 10.12 11.91 0.07
N GLU A 161 9.36 12.91 -0.38
CA GLU A 161 8.58 12.85 -1.63
C GLU A 161 9.48 12.59 -2.83
N ASN A 162 10.57 13.36 -2.96
CA ASN A 162 11.51 13.19 -4.06
C ASN A 162 12.19 11.82 -4.03
N ARG A 163 12.52 11.31 -2.83
CA ARG A 163 13.12 9.97 -2.66
C ARG A 163 12.15 8.88 -3.07
N ILE A 164 10.88 8.96 -2.64
CA ILE A 164 9.85 8.00 -3.02
C ILE A 164 9.59 8.05 -4.52
N GLU A 165 9.42 9.24 -5.09
CA GLU A 165 9.20 9.43 -6.53
C GLU A 165 10.36 8.86 -7.36
N LYS A 166 11.61 9.13 -6.96
CA LYS A 166 12.79 8.61 -7.65
C LYS A 166 12.87 7.08 -7.58
N ASN A 167 12.57 6.49 -6.43
CA ASN A 167 12.56 5.03 -6.29
C ASN A 167 11.41 4.39 -7.07
N PHE A 168 10.23 4.99 -7.09
CA PHE A 168 9.11 4.57 -7.93
C PHE A 168 9.49 4.58 -9.41
N LYS A 169 10.08 5.69 -9.91
CA LYS A 169 10.53 5.80 -11.31
C LYS A 169 11.60 4.78 -11.69
N LYS A 170 12.46 4.39 -10.74
CA LYS A 170 13.44 3.31 -10.91
C LYS A 170 12.82 1.91 -10.88
N GLY A 171 11.54 1.78 -10.56
CA GLY A 171 10.85 0.51 -10.31
C GLY A 171 11.23 -0.13 -8.98
N ASN A 172 11.86 0.59 -8.06
CA ASN A 172 12.27 0.06 -6.76
C ASN A 172 11.09 -0.08 -5.78
N LEU A 173 10.02 0.72 -5.96
CA LEU A 173 8.82 0.71 -5.12
C LEU A 173 7.56 0.56 -5.96
N ALA A 174 6.52 -0.04 -5.40
CA ALA A 174 5.23 -0.22 -6.06
C ALA A 174 4.36 1.05 -6.10
N TYR A 175 4.77 2.11 -5.40
CA TYR A 175 4.01 3.34 -5.18
C TYR A 175 4.87 4.61 -5.24
N SER A 176 4.25 5.74 -5.58
CA SER A 176 4.88 7.08 -5.62
C SER A 176 4.42 8.03 -4.51
N ASP A 177 3.38 7.67 -3.75
CA ASP A 177 2.88 8.46 -2.63
C ASP A 177 3.66 8.10 -1.35
N PRO A 178 4.22 9.07 -0.60
CA PRO A 178 4.90 8.83 0.66
C PRO A 178 4.12 8.00 1.68
N VAL A 179 2.78 8.09 1.68
CA VAL A 179 1.96 7.31 2.63
C VAL A 179 2.06 5.81 2.36
N GLY A 180 2.44 5.41 1.14
CA GLY A 180 2.72 4.03 0.79
C GLY A 180 3.83 3.41 1.64
N LEU A 181 4.77 4.22 2.15
CA LEU A 181 5.78 3.75 3.09
C LEU A 181 5.17 3.30 4.42
N ILE A 182 4.13 4.01 4.90
CA ILE A 182 3.38 3.58 6.09
C ILE A 182 2.65 2.28 5.79
N TYR A 183 2.01 2.17 4.63
CA TYR A 183 1.26 0.98 4.27
C TYR A 183 2.16 -0.24 4.13
N HIS A 184 3.36 -0.09 3.55
CA HIS A 184 4.35 -1.16 3.41
C HIS A 184 4.67 -1.77 4.79
N GLU A 185 5.03 -0.93 5.77
CA GLU A 185 5.35 -1.42 7.13
C GLU A 185 4.14 -2.02 7.84
N ILE A 186 2.94 -1.47 7.62
CA ILE A 186 1.70 -2.07 8.11
C ILE A 186 1.40 -3.41 7.40
N GLY A 187 1.80 -3.57 6.15
CA GLY A 187 1.74 -4.85 5.44
C GLY A 187 2.54 -5.93 6.14
N HIS A 188 3.80 -5.62 6.50
CA HIS A 188 4.62 -6.51 7.33
C HIS A 188 3.98 -6.77 8.70
N PHE A 189 3.48 -5.73 9.36
CA PHE A 189 2.80 -5.86 10.65
C PHE A 189 1.67 -6.88 10.63
N LEU A 190 0.74 -6.69 9.68
CA LEU A 190 -0.47 -7.49 9.60
C LEU A 190 -0.14 -8.91 9.16
N HIS A 191 0.86 -9.10 8.30
CA HIS A 191 1.35 -10.41 7.92
C HIS A 191 1.95 -11.17 9.12
N TYR A 192 2.78 -10.52 9.93
CA TYR A 192 3.30 -11.13 11.14
C TYR A 192 2.20 -11.46 12.16
N LYS A 193 1.26 -10.54 12.36
CA LYS A 193 0.13 -10.72 13.29
C LYS A 193 -0.81 -11.83 12.88
N SER A 194 -1.06 -11.99 11.58
CA SER A 194 -1.94 -13.05 11.08
C SER A 194 -1.29 -14.42 11.22
N ASN A 195 -0.01 -14.53 10.83
CA ASN A 195 0.71 -15.79 10.87
C ASN A 195 2.23 -15.56 10.95
N SER A 196 2.75 -15.45 12.17
CA SER A 196 4.19 -15.25 12.42
C SER A 196 5.09 -16.35 11.83
N GLY A 197 4.60 -17.59 11.70
CA GLY A 197 5.34 -18.70 11.09
C GLY A 197 5.49 -18.52 9.59
N LYS A 198 4.40 -18.18 8.90
CA LYS A 198 4.40 -17.90 7.46
C LYS A 198 5.16 -16.63 7.13
N TYR A 199 5.04 -15.58 7.95
CA TYR A 199 5.85 -14.36 7.83
C TYR A 199 7.35 -14.69 7.87
N LYS A 200 7.80 -15.47 8.86
CA LYS A 200 9.22 -15.89 8.94
C LYS A 200 9.68 -16.69 7.74
N ALA A 201 8.82 -17.56 7.20
CA ALA A 201 9.12 -18.28 5.97
C ALA A 201 9.20 -17.33 4.76
N ALA A 202 8.29 -16.37 4.67
CA ALA A 202 8.26 -15.39 3.59
C ALA A 202 9.51 -14.49 3.57
N ASP A 203 10.03 -14.09 4.73
CA ASP A 203 11.28 -13.32 4.85
C ASP A 203 12.54 -14.10 4.46
N GLN A 204 12.44 -15.44 4.39
CA GLN A 204 13.55 -16.33 4.05
C GLN A 204 13.47 -16.86 2.62
N GLU A 205 12.26 -16.89 2.05
CA GLU A 205 12.02 -17.50 0.75
C GLU A 205 12.05 -16.45 -0.37
N ILE A 206 12.88 -16.75 -1.37
CA ILE A 206 13.08 -15.89 -2.54
C ILE A 206 12.18 -16.40 -3.67
N PRO A 207 11.47 -15.53 -4.40
CA PRO A 207 10.69 -15.96 -5.55
C PRO A 207 11.53 -16.74 -6.59
N SER A 208 10.92 -17.72 -7.24
CA SER A 208 11.52 -18.39 -8.39
C SER A 208 11.78 -17.39 -9.53
N ASP A 209 12.66 -17.72 -10.48
CA ASP A 209 12.99 -16.76 -11.56
C ASP A 209 11.76 -16.34 -12.38
N THR A 210 10.86 -17.27 -12.68
CA THR A 210 9.57 -16.96 -13.32
C THR A 210 8.70 -16.02 -12.47
N GLN A 211 8.65 -16.21 -11.15
CA GLN A 211 7.92 -15.31 -10.26
C GLN A 211 8.61 -13.95 -10.16
N LYS A 212 9.95 -13.90 -10.11
CA LYS A 212 10.70 -12.63 -10.08
C LYS A 212 10.39 -11.76 -11.27
N ASP A 213 10.32 -12.33 -12.47
CA ASP A 213 10.03 -11.56 -13.68
C ASP A 213 8.66 -10.87 -13.58
N ILE A 214 7.62 -11.62 -13.21
CA ILE A 214 6.25 -11.09 -13.08
C ILE A 214 6.14 -10.11 -11.90
N ILE A 215 6.75 -10.43 -10.75
CA ILE A 215 6.75 -9.58 -9.55
C ILE A 215 7.49 -8.27 -9.82
N GLN A 216 8.65 -8.31 -10.49
CA GLN A 216 9.41 -7.10 -10.80
C GLN A 216 8.66 -6.20 -11.79
N GLU A 217 8.02 -6.80 -12.80
CA GLU A 217 7.26 -6.08 -13.81
C GLU A 217 6.01 -5.40 -13.22
N GLN A 218 5.27 -6.11 -12.38
CA GLN A 218 3.97 -5.64 -11.90
C GLN A 218 4.01 -4.98 -10.52
N VAL A 219 4.95 -5.35 -9.65
CA VAL A 219 5.03 -4.88 -8.26
C VAL A 219 6.19 -3.91 -8.09
N SER A 220 7.42 -4.42 -7.88
CA SER A 220 8.65 -3.63 -7.74
C SER A 220 9.90 -4.53 -7.69
N LYS A 221 11.08 -3.93 -7.84
CA LYS A 221 12.38 -4.58 -7.63
C LYS A 221 12.65 -4.90 -6.15
N LEU A 222 12.00 -4.19 -5.23
CA LEU A 222 12.10 -4.53 -3.81
C LEU A 222 11.35 -5.83 -3.51
N ALA A 223 10.17 -5.99 -4.10
CA ALA A 223 9.32 -7.17 -3.93
C ALA A 223 9.97 -8.49 -4.39
N VAL A 224 10.99 -8.48 -5.25
CA VAL A 224 11.70 -9.71 -5.65
C VAL A 224 12.76 -10.18 -4.67
N LYS A 225 13.03 -9.41 -3.61
CA LYS A 225 14.05 -9.74 -2.60
C LYS A 225 13.68 -11.00 -1.82
N ASP A 226 12.45 -11.04 -1.32
CA ASP A 226 11.86 -12.15 -0.57
C ASP A 226 10.31 -11.98 -0.58
N PHE A 227 9.58 -13.03 -0.20
CA PHE A 227 8.11 -12.97 -0.20
C PHE A 227 7.54 -12.06 0.90
N GLY A 228 8.30 -11.74 1.94
CA GLY A 228 7.92 -10.76 2.96
C GLY A 228 7.75 -9.37 2.38
N GLU A 229 8.77 -8.91 1.64
CA GLU A 229 8.79 -7.64 0.91
C GLU A 229 7.72 -7.61 -0.19
N PHE A 230 7.53 -8.73 -0.91
CA PHE A 230 6.45 -8.86 -1.89
C PHE A 230 5.07 -8.60 -1.28
N VAL A 231 4.75 -9.26 -0.16
CA VAL A 231 3.46 -9.08 0.52
C VAL A 231 3.27 -7.63 0.97
N ALA A 232 4.31 -7.00 1.52
CA ALA A 232 4.25 -5.61 1.95
C ALA A 232 4.06 -4.63 0.78
N GLU A 233 4.77 -4.82 -0.32
CA GLU A 233 4.68 -3.98 -1.52
C GLU A 233 3.33 -4.11 -2.23
N VAL A 234 2.78 -5.33 -2.34
CA VAL A 234 1.43 -5.56 -2.90
C VAL A 234 0.38 -4.91 -2.01
N PHE A 235 0.47 -5.10 -0.70
CA PHE A 235 -0.45 -4.45 0.24
C PHE A 235 -0.43 -2.92 0.11
N ALA A 236 0.77 -2.33 0.09
CA ALA A 236 0.94 -0.88 -0.04
C ALA A 236 0.37 -0.35 -1.36
N GLY A 237 0.65 -1.01 -2.47
CA GLY A 237 0.11 -0.65 -3.78
C GLY A 237 -1.42 -0.73 -3.80
N THR A 238 -2.01 -1.80 -3.27
CA THR A 238 -3.47 -1.95 -3.22
C THR A 238 -4.15 -0.90 -2.35
N MET A 239 -3.58 -0.56 -1.19
CA MET A 239 -4.11 0.53 -0.34
C MET A 239 -4.04 1.91 -1.02
N LEU A 240 -3.23 2.05 -2.07
CA LEU A 240 -3.13 3.22 -2.95
C LEU A 240 -3.93 3.07 -4.25
N GLY A 241 -4.77 2.04 -4.35
CA GLY A 241 -5.65 1.80 -5.49
C GLY A 241 -4.99 1.12 -6.69
N LYS A 242 -3.77 0.58 -6.55
CA LYS A 242 -3.16 -0.25 -7.59
C LYS A 242 -3.86 -1.59 -7.67
N THR A 243 -4.23 -1.98 -8.88
CA THR A 243 -4.74 -3.31 -9.21
C THR A 243 -3.60 -4.18 -9.73
N TYR A 244 -3.68 -5.47 -9.45
CA TYR A 244 -2.68 -6.46 -9.85
C TYR A 244 -3.32 -7.58 -10.67
N SER A 245 -2.54 -8.22 -11.53
CA SER A 245 -3.04 -9.35 -12.33
C SER A 245 -3.46 -10.54 -11.45
N PRO A 246 -4.29 -11.47 -11.97
CA PRO A 246 -4.68 -12.68 -11.25
C PRO A 246 -3.48 -13.48 -10.72
N GLU A 247 -2.39 -13.54 -11.49
CA GLU A 247 -1.16 -14.25 -11.14
C GLU A 247 -0.49 -13.63 -9.89
N ILE A 248 -0.38 -12.30 -9.82
CA ILE A 248 0.15 -11.62 -8.62
C ILE A 248 -0.78 -11.84 -7.42
N GLN A 249 -2.10 -11.82 -7.63
CA GLN A 249 -3.06 -12.06 -6.55
C GLN A 249 -2.98 -13.50 -6.03
N GLU A 250 -2.72 -14.48 -6.90
CA GLU A 250 -2.51 -15.88 -6.53
C GLU A 250 -1.24 -16.03 -5.69
N ILE A 251 -0.11 -15.49 -6.16
CA ILE A 251 1.14 -15.47 -5.39
C ILE A 251 0.93 -14.78 -4.04
N TYR A 252 0.19 -13.65 -4.01
CA TYR A 252 -0.13 -12.96 -2.77
C TYR A 252 -0.94 -13.83 -1.81
N LYS A 253 -1.96 -14.55 -2.29
CA LYS A 253 -2.77 -15.45 -1.44
C LYS A 253 -1.94 -16.57 -0.83
N ASP A 254 -1.02 -17.14 -1.61
CA ASP A 254 -0.15 -18.23 -1.16
C ASP A 254 0.82 -17.80 -0.05
N TRP A 255 1.24 -16.54 -0.09
CA TRP A 255 2.23 -16.01 0.85
C TRP A 255 1.64 -15.24 2.01
N ALA A 256 0.54 -14.52 1.81
CA ALA A 256 -0.08 -13.69 2.83
C ALA A 256 -1.02 -14.44 3.76
N TYR A 257 -1.41 -15.70 3.48
CA TYR A 257 -2.49 -16.48 4.13
C TYR A 257 -2.94 -15.97 5.54
N TYR A 258 -4.16 -15.42 5.61
CA TYR A 258 -4.78 -14.64 6.71
C TYR A 258 -4.28 -13.21 6.95
N GLY A 259 -3.39 -12.70 6.13
CA GLY A 259 -3.12 -11.26 5.99
C GLY A 259 -4.39 -10.51 5.60
N PRO A 260 -4.34 -9.17 5.53
CA PRO A 260 -5.52 -8.40 5.17
C PRO A 260 -6.01 -8.90 3.80
N ASP A 261 -7.21 -9.49 3.77
CA ASP A 261 -7.83 -9.93 2.52
C ASP A 261 -8.27 -8.66 1.77
N ILE A 262 -7.29 -8.09 1.05
CA ILE A 262 -7.39 -6.85 0.31
C ILE A 262 -8.06 -7.04 -1.06
N PHE A 263 -8.27 -8.29 -1.48
CA PHE A 263 -8.85 -8.65 -2.78
C PHE A 263 -10.29 -9.17 -2.69
N ARG A 264 -10.96 -9.11 -1.53
CA ARG A 264 -12.41 -9.38 -1.46
C ARG A 264 -13.20 -8.29 -2.19
N ILE A 265 -13.74 -8.66 -3.35
CA ILE A 265 -14.53 -7.84 -4.27
C ILE A 265 -15.96 -7.56 -3.76
N ASP A 266 -16.37 -8.15 -2.63
CA ASP A 266 -17.75 -8.06 -2.12
C ASP A 266 -17.93 -7.03 -0.99
N ARG A 267 -17.35 -5.83 -1.09
CA ARG A 267 -17.58 -4.72 -0.14
C ARG A 267 -18.35 -3.56 -0.74
#